data_AF-X1AFR5-F1
#
_entry.id   AF-X1AFR5-F1
#
_cell.length_a   1.000
_cell.length_b   1.000
_cell.length_c   1.000
_cell.angle_alpha   90.00
_cell.angle_beta   90.00
_cell.angle_gamma   90.00
#
_symmetry.space_group_name_H-M   'P 1'
#
loop_
_entity.id
_entity.type
_entity.pdbx_description
1 polymer ?
#
loop_
_entity_poly.entity_id
_entity_poly.type
_entity_poly.pdbx_seq_one_letter_code
_entity_poly.pdbx_strand_id
1 'polypeptide(L)'
;MSKIESAIALSDTHLGRDIGYLYSKDPDDHKFQKNRASLLDLLNRLGSQDELILNGDFLELSLAGLDEIYRDVKAFFSLLSDTGPYKRIVYIPGNHDHHFWRALAEQVHVNGKIGQGIDPPGHDKFPYCFVDERFSNQDPKLPCQIILADLWPKDKPVPEIVVKYPHHLAKVTSDNGSYQYYLFTHGHFLEDMFKPVNFIIDPAHLEELEAFNNLWLEAIDYHLGHSGRLSDRVRELVGGYKKGGKEAKREVKKLMELIYSNFKKKLKLRWPITCLLKWGLCWIVKKSPLKKRVDYLEFRLMKSSNRA
;
A
#
# COMPACT_ATOMS: atom_id res chain seq x y z
N MET A 1 -19.23 9.23 12.54
CA MET A 1 -19.04 9.39 11.08
C MET A 1 -19.15 10.88 10.75
N SER A 2 -18.17 11.43 10.05
CA SER A 2 -18.13 12.85 9.67
C SER A 2 -19.17 13.15 8.60
N LYS A 3 -19.92 14.24 8.77
CA LYS A 3 -20.75 14.83 7.70
C LYS A 3 -19.84 15.73 6.87
N ILE A 4 -19.76 15.48 5.57
CA ILE A 4 -18.97 16.28 4.64
C ILE A 4 -19.84 16.71 3.46
N GLU A 5 -19.46 17.80 2.80
CA GLU A 5 -20.11 18.29 1.59
C GLU A 5 -19.37 17.82 0.34
N SER A 6 -18.06 17.58 0.45
CA SER A 6 -17.23 17.23 -0.69
C SER A 6 -15.98 16.43 -0.31
N ALA A 7 -15.50 15.58 -1.22
CA ALA A 7 -14.29 14.81 -1.04
C ALA A 7 -13.57 14.54 -2.36
N ILE A 8 -12.24 14.47 -2.32
CA ILE A 8 -11.40 13.90 -3.38
C ILE A 8 -10.85 12.57 -2.88
N ALA A 9 -10.83 11.56 -3.74
CA ALA A 9 -10.16 10.30 -3.47
C ALA A 9 -9.01 10.07 -4.46
N LEU A 10 -7.83 9.71 -3.94
CA LEU A 10 -6.63 9.32 -4.68
C LEU A 10 -6.26 7.90 -4.26
N SER A 11 -5.72 7.10 -5.18
CA SER A 11 -5.35 5.70 -4.95
C SER A 11 -4.06 5.40 -5.74
N ASP A 12 -3.29 4.40 -5.29
CA ASP A 12 -2.16 3.83 -6.06
C ASP A 12 -1.10 4.88 -6.44
N THR A 13 -0.81 5.82 -5.55
CA THR A 13 0.20 6.85 -5.81
C THR A 13 1.62 6.31 -5.70
N HIS A 14 1.82 5.27 -4.89
CA HIS A 14 3.10 4.59 -4.64
C HIS A 14 4.27 5.57 -4.44
N LEU A 15 4.14 6.52 -3.50
CA LEU A 15 5.20 7.48 -3.19
C LEU A 15 6.47 6.75 -2.74
N GLY A 16 7.62 7.15 -3.29
CA GLY A 16 8.91 6.47 -3.15
C GLY A 16 9.30 5.60 -4.35
N ARG A 17 8.36 5.28 -5.25
CA ARG A 17 8.63 4.47 -6.44
C ARG A 17 9.24 5.30 -7.55
N ASP A 18 10.33 4.83 -8.15
CA ASP A 18 11.04 5.48 -9.26
C ASP A 18 10.20 5.77 -10.52
N ILE A 19 9.19 4.95 -10.78
CA ILE A 19 8.22 5.16 -11.86
C ILE A 19 6.96 5.92 -11.43
N GLY A 20 6.84 6.26 -10.14
CA GLY A 20 5.69 6.96 -9.56
C GLY A 20 5.47 8.34 -10.17
N TYR A 21 4.23 8.83 -10.10
CA TYR A 21 3.86 10.11 -10.72
C TYR A 21 4.59 11.30 -10.07
N LEU A 22 4.84 11.23 -8.76
CA LEU A 22 5.48 12.28 -7.96
C LEU A 22 6.87 11.89 -7.45
N TYR A 23 7.59 11.02 -8.15
CA TYR A 23 8.95 10.64 -7.76
C TYR A 23 9.89 11.85 -7.78
N SER A 24 10.41 12.24 -6.62
CA SER A 24 11.05 13.54 -6.39
C SER A 24 12.57 13.45 -6.11
N LYS A 25 13.23 12.39 -6.62
CA LYS A 25 14.67 12.17 -6.40
C LYS A 25 15.54 13.34 -6.81
N ASP A 26 15.20 13.96 -7.92
CA ASP A 26 15.80 15.21 -8.37
C ASP A 26 14.67 16.25 -8.48
N PRO A 27 14.65 17.27 -7.59
CA PRO A 27 13.65 18.34 -7.67
C PRO A 27 13.68 19.08 -9.01
N ASP A 28 14.82 19.15 -9.70
CA ASP A 28 14.93 19.87 -10.97
C ASP A 28 14.58 18.99 -12.18
N ASP A 29 14.23 17.72 -11.96
CA ASP A 29 13.79 16.83 -13.03
C ASP A 29 12.53 17.37 -13.73
N HIS A 30 12.63 17.53 -15.04
CA HIS A 30 11.57 18.11 -15.85
C HIS A 30 10.26 17.29 -15.78
N LYS A 31 10.33 15.96 -15.67
CA LYS A 31 9.14 15.11 -15.57
C LYS A 31 8.46 15.32 -14.21
N PHE A 32 9.22 15.34 -13.12
CA PHE A 32 8.71 15.64 -11.79
C PHE A 32 8.03 17.03 -11.75
N GLN A 33 8.71 18.08 -12.22
CA GLN A 33 8.17 19.44 -12.23
C GLN A 33 6.86 19.55 -13.03
N LYS A 34 6.81 18.93 -14.21
CA LYS A 34 5.60 18.88 -15.04
C LYS A 34 4.45 18.15 -14.34
N ASN A 35 4.72 17.00 -13.73
CA ASN A 35 3.71 16.22 -13.03
C ASN A 35 3.19 16.96 -11.78
N ARG A 36 4.09 17.57 -11.01
CA ARG A 36 3.76 18.43 -9.86
C ARG A 36 2.82 19.56 -10.29
N ALA A 37 3.17 20.30 -11.34
CA ALA A 37 2.35 21.39 -11.86
C ALA A 37 0.97 20.91 -12.35
N SER A 38 0.91 19.74 -12.99
CA SER A 38 -0.35 19.16 -13.50
C SER A 38 -1.28 18.74 -12.37
N LEU A 39 -0.74 18.12 -11.31
CA LEU A 39 -1.53 17.76 -10.13
C LEU A 39 -2.00 19.01 -9.38
N LEU A 40 -1.13 20.01 -9.22
CA LEU A 40 -1.46 21.30 -8.60
C LEU A 40 -2.63 21.98 -9.34
N ASP A 41 -2.56 22.06 -10.67
CA ASP A 41 -3.64 22.61 -11.50
C ASP A 41 -4.94 21.81 -11.36
N LEU A 42 -4.88 20.48 -11.36
CA LEU A 42 -6.06 19.63 -11.12
C LEU A 42 -6.71 19.92 -9.77
N LEU A 43 -5.92 19.94 -8.68
CA LEU A 43 -6.44 20.19 -7.33
C LEU A 43 -7.02 21.60 -7.20
N ASN A 44 -6.38 22.61 -7.81
CA ASN A 44 -6.92 23.97 -7.85
C ASN A 44 -8.25 24.05 -8.60
N ARG A 45 -8.41 23.32 -9.71
CA ARG A 45 -9.68 23.26 -10.45
C ARG A 45 -10.79 22.56 -9.69
N LEU A 46 -10.46 21.53 -8.90
CA LEU A 46 -11.42 20.85 -8.03
C LEU A 46 -11.80 21.73 -6.82
N GLY A 47 -10.92 22.65 -6.43
CA GLY A 47 -11.14 23.57 -5.31
C GLY A 47 -11.01 22.89 -3.94
N SER A 48 -11.22 23.69 -2.88
CA SER A 48 -11.15 23.21 -1.49
C SER A 48 -12.17 22.11 -1.22
N GLN A 49 -11.74 21.05 -0.53
CA GLN A 49 -12.60 19.92 -0.15
C GLN A 49 -12.60 19.71 1.36
N ASP A 50 -13.68 19.16 1.89
CA ASP A 50 -13.73 18.78 3.31
C ASP A 50 -12.77 17.62 3.60
N GLU A 51 -12.76 16.60 2.74
CA GLU A 51 -11.90 15.42 2.87
C GLU A 51 -11.02 15.17 1.64
N LEU A 52 -9.77 14.83 1.89
CA LEU A 52 -8.92 14.12 0.95
C LEU A 52 -8.77 12.67 1.42
N ILE A 53 -9.12 11.70 0.58
CA ILE A 53 -9.05 10.28 0.89
C ILE A 53 -7.87 9.68 0.11
N LEU A 54 -6.89 9.13 0.82
CA LEU A 54 -5.77 8.37 0.28
C LEU A 54 -6.15 6.88 0.40
N ASN A 55 -6.73 6.32 -0.66
CA ASN A 55 -7.37 5.01 -0.70
C ASN A 55 -6.41 3.88 -1.13
N GLY A 56 -5.42 3.61 -0.30
CA GLY A 56 -4.48 2.51 -0.45
C GLY A 56 -3.34 2.77 -1.42
N ASP A 57 -2.27 2.03 -1.19
CA ASP A 57 -1.01 2.10 -1.92
C ASP A 57 -0.53 3.55 -2.10
N PHE A 58 -0.67 4.33 -1.03
CA PHE A 58 -0.20 5.70 -0.96
C PHE A 58 1.33 5.71 -0.91
N LEU A 59 1.91 4.83 -0.09
CA LEU A 59 3.35 4.66 0.09
C LEU A 59 3.84 3.38 -0.62
N GLU A 60 5.04 3.40 -1.18
CA GLU A 60 5.71 2.19 -1.70
C GLU A 60 6.60 1.58 -0.60
N LEU A 61 6.02 1.16 0.53
CA LEU A 61 6.78 0.50 1.60
C LEU A 61 7.19 -0.91 1.23
N SER A 62 6.80 -1.45 0.08
CA SER A 62 7.25 -2.78 -0.32
C SER A 62 8.65 -2.80 -0.87
N LEU A 63 9.02 -1.82 -1.70
CA LEU A 63 10.29 -1.88 -2.44
C LEU A 63 11.15 -0.63 -2.30
N ALA A 64 10.60 0.52 -1.90
CA ALA A 64 11.36 1.76 -1.81
C ALA A 64 12.03 1.93 -0.44
N GLY A 65 13.10 2.73 -0.38
CA GLY A 65 13.71 3.14 0.89
C GLY A 65 12.86 4.20 1.60
N LEU A 66 12.90 4.23 2.94
CA LEU A 66 12.16 5.23 3.74
C LEU A 66 12.58 6.67 3.40
N ASP A 67 13.84 6.88 3.01
CA ASP A 67 14.36 8.17 2.55
C ASP A 67 13.65 8.64 1.27
N GLU A 68 13.45 7.75 0.31
CA GLU A 68 12.74 8.05 -0.93
C GLU A 68 11.25 8.31 -0.68
N ILE A 69 10.62 7.46 0.12
CA ILE A 69 9.20 7.56 0.48
C ILE A 69 8.93 8.90 1.18
N TYR A 70 9.67 9.23 2.24
CA TYR A 70 9.41 10.45 3.00
C TYR A 70 9.81 11.72 2.27
N ARG A 71 10.77 11.66 1.32
CA ARG A 71 11.03 12.76 0.40
C ARG A 71 9.80 13.04 -0.47
N ASP A 72 9.22 12.00 -1.08
CA ASP A 72 8.05 12.12 -1.94
C ASP A 72 6.80 12.54 -1.15
N VAL A 73 6.61 12.05 0.08
CA VAL A 73 5.52 12.48 0.97
C VAL A 73 5.63 13.96 1.30
N LYS A 74 6.83 14.48 1.61
CA LYS A 74 7.04 15.91 1.86
C LYS A 74 6.70 16.75 0.62
N ALA A 75 7.11 16.30 -0.57
CA ALA A 75 6.78 16.96 -1.83
C ALA A 75 5.25 16.98 -2.08
N PHE A 76 4.57 15.86 -1.81
CA PHE A 76 3.12 15.74 -1.90
C PHE A 76 2.40 16.65 -0.91
N PHE A 77 2.78 16.64 0.38
CA PHE A 77 2.16 17.51 1.39
C PHE A 77 2.44 18.99 1.18
N SER A 78 3.61 19.35 0.66
CA SER A 78 3.87 20.72 0.20
C SER A 78 2.85 21.13 -0.87
N LEU A 79 2.62 20.29 -1.88
CA LEU A 79 1.63 20.56 -2.92
C LEU A 79 0.21 20.69 -2.34
N LEU A 80 -0.22 19.77 -1.46
CA LEU A 80 -1.54 19.84 -0.83
C LEU A 80 -1.72 21.09 0.04
N SER A 81 -0.66 21.55 0.70
CA SER A 81 -0.70 22.76 1.51
C SER A 81 -0.87 24.04 0.70
N ASP A 82 -0.60 23.98 -0.62
CA ASP A 82 -0.79 25.09 -1.56
C ASP A 82 -2.21 25.12 -2.16
N THR A 83 -2.95 23.99 -2.13
CA THR A 83 -4.29 23.84 -2.74
C THR A 83 -5.42 23.77 -1.71
N GLY A 84 -5.05 23.56 -0.43
CA GLY A 84 -5.97 23.51 0.70
C GLY A 84 -6.39 24.88 1.23
N PRO A 85 -7.26 24.92 2.24
CA PRO A 85 -7.25 23.95 3.34
C PRO A 85 -8.18 22.75 3.12
N TYR A 86 -7.65 21.56 3.39
CA TYR A 86 -8.46 20.36 3.65
C TYR A 86 -8.77 20.31 5.14
N LYS A 87 -10.01 19.99 5.53
CA LYS A 87 -10.33 19.83 6.97
C LYS A 87 -9.73 18.53 7.51
N ARG A 88 -9.79 17.46 6.71
CA ARG A 88 -9.29 16.13 7.06
C ARG A 88 -8.64 15.43 5.86
N ILE A 89 -7.57 14.69 6.14
CA ILE A 89 -6.99 13.70 5.25
C ILE A 89 -7.27 12.32 5.87
N VAL A 90 -7.95 11.45 5.13
CA VAL A 90 -8.21 10.07 5.54
C VAL A 90 -7.27 9.16 4.76
N TYR A 91 -6.41 8.44 5.45
CA TYR A 91 -5.50 7.47 4.87
C TYR A 91 -5.98 6.05 5.18
N ILE A 92 -6.21 5.28 4.13
CA ILE A 92 -6.57 3.87 4.18
C ILE A 92 -5.38 3.09 3.61
N PRO A 93 -4.59 2.37 4.42
CA PRO A 93 -3.48 1.57 3.92
C PRO A 93 -3.94 0.45 2.98
N GLY A 94 -3.20 0.25 1.90
CA GLY A 94 -3.29 -0.86 0.95
C GLY A 94 -2.30 -1.98 1.30
N ASN A 95 -1.93 -2.79 0.32
CA ASN A 95 -1.00 -3.90 0.55
C ASN A 95 0.47 -3.42 0.50
N HIS A 96 0.79 -2.41 -0.32
CA HIS A 96 2.15 -1.88 -0.43
C HIS A 96 2.59 -1.07 0.79
N ASP A 97 1.64 -0.60 1.59
CA ASP A 97 1.86 0.25 2.75
C ASP A 97 1.15 -0.24 4.02
N HIS A 98 0.73 -1.51 4.03
CA HIS A 98 0.14 -2.18 5.18
C HIS A 98 1.02 -2.12 6.43
N HIS A 99 2.35 -2.17 6.26
CA HIS A 99 3.29 -2.06 7.38
C HIS A 99 3.11 -0.76 8.18
N PHE A 100 2.69 0.34 7.54
CA PHE A 100 2.36 1.58 8.25
C PHE A 100 1.22 1.38 9.25
N TRP A 101 0.15 0.68 8.83
CA TRP A 101 -0.99 0.34 9.68
C TRP A 101 -0.54 -0.48 10.88
N ARG A 102 0.23 -1.54 10.63
CA ARG A 102 0.72 -2.45 11.67
C ARG A 102 1.64 -1.75 12.66
N ALA A 103 2.59 -0.97 12.18
CA ALA A 103 3.48 -0.20 13.02
C ALA A 103 2.70 0.79 13.89
N LEU A 104 1.74 1.53 13.32
CA LEU A 104 0.94 2.47 14.09
C LEU A 104 0.09 1.78 15.15
N ALA A 105 -0.56 0.67 14.82
CA ALA A 105 -1.38 -0.07 15.76
C ALA A 105 -0.55 -0.71 16.88
N GLU A 106 0.67 -1.18 16.60
CA GLU A 106 1.61 -1.65 17.62
C GLU A 106 2.06 -0.51 18.55
N GLN A 107 2.36 0.67 17.99
CA GLN A 107 2.67 1.85 18.81
C GLN A 107 1.53 2.21 19.76
N VAL A 108 0.28 2.13 19.31
CA VAL A 108 -0.89 2.45 20.12
C VAL A 108 -1.16 1.39 21.19
N HIS A 109 -1.24 0.12 20.77
CA HIS A 109 -1.75 -0.95 21.64
C HIS A 109 -0.67 -1.67 22.46
N VAL A 110 0.62 -1.56 22.10
CA VAL A 110 1.76 -2.07 22.89
C VAL A 110 2.45 -0.94 23.58
N ASN A 111 3.15 -0.11 22.79
CA ASN A 111 4.11 0.83 23.34
C ASN A 111 3.38 1.89 24.17
N GLY A 112 2.21 2.31 23.72
CA GLY A 112 1.33 3.19 24.46
C GLY A 112 0.85 2.61 25.78
N LYS A 113 0.48 1.33 25.84
CA LYS A 113 0.09 0.67 27.10
C LYS A 113 1.27 0.53 28.04
N ILE A 114 2.41 0.05 27.55
CA ILE A 114 3.64 -0.07 28.31
C ILE A 114 4.06 1.30 28.87
N GLY A 115 3.99 2.36 28.06
CA GLY A 115 4.29 3.73 28.46
C GLY A 115 3.35 4.27 29.54
N GLN A 116 2.15 3.73 29.66
CA GLN A 116 1.18 4.02 30.73
C GLN A 116 1.33 3.11 31.95
N GLY A 117 2.31 2.20 31.96
CA GLY A 117 2.50 1.20 33.02
C GLY A 117 1.47 0.05 32.99
N ILE A 118 0.80 -0.15 31.85
CA ILE A 118 -0.17 -1.22 31.62
C ILE A 118 0.51 -2.31 30.81
N ASP A 119 0.34 -3.57 31.22
CA ASP A 119 0.86 -4.70 30.44
C ASP A 119 0.27 -4.71 29.02
N PRO A 120 1.09 -5.04 28.00
CA PRO A 120 0.58 -5.25 26.66
C PRO A 120 -0.40 -6.43 26.67
N PRO A 121 -1.31 -6.52 25.70
CA PRO A 121 -2.29 -7.60 25.71
C PRO A 121 -1.57 -8.95 25.48
N GLY A 122 -2.08 -10.02 26.08
CA GLY A 122 -1.50 -11.36 25.94
C GLY A 122 -1.67 -11.93 24.53
N HIS A 123 -0.94 -13.01 24.21
CA HIS A 123 -0.93 -13.66 22.89
C HIS A 123 -2.34 -13.91 22.29
N ASP A 124 -3.28 -14.38 23.11
CA ASP A 124 -4.65 -14.67 22.67
C ASP A 124 -5.49 -13.42 22.37
N LYS A 125 -4.99 -12.23 22.78
CA LYS A 125 -5.67 -10.93 22.69
C LYS A 125 -4.89 -9.89 21.88
N PHE A 126 -3.67 -10.20 21.39
CA PHE A 126 -2.72 -9.22 20.88
C PHE A 126 -2.00 -9.63 19.60
N PRO A 127 -2.02 -8.77 18.57
CA PRO A 127 -3.20 -8.21 17.96
C PRO A 127 -3.18 -8.71 16.51
N TYR A 128 -4.01 -9.68 16.21
CA TYR A 128 -4.02 -10.20 14.85
C TYR A 128 -4.79 -9.25 13.91
N CYS A 129 -5.72 -8.46 14.43
CA CYS A 129 -6.59 -7.58 13.66
C CYS A 129 -6.94 -6.28 14.40
N PHE A 130 -7.22 -5.24 13.63
CA PHE A 130 -7.67 -3.91 14.04
C PHE A 130 -8.77 -3.40 13.09
N VAL A 131 -9.64 -4.29 12.63
CA VAL A 131 -10.73 -3.97 11.72
C VAL A 131 -11.56 -2.81 12.26
N ASP A 132 -11.82 -1.82 11.41
CA ASP A 132 -12.61 -0.61 11.68
C ASP A 132 -12.02 0.32 12.75
N GLU A 133 -10.77 0.08 13.15
CA GLU A 133 -10.03 0.99 14.00
C GLU A 133 -9.63 2.26 13.26
N ARG A 134 -9.47 3.34 14.03
CA ARG A 134 -9.03 4.63 13.51
C ARG A 134 -8.10 5.33 14.49
N PHE A 135 -7.09 6.01 13.95
CA PHE A 135 -6.20 6.87 14.70
C PHE A 135 -6.20 8.27 14.10
N SER A 136 -6.28 9.30 14.93
CA SER A 136 -6.28 10.70 14.50
C SER A 136 -5.14 11.45 15.19
N ASN A 137 -4.39 12.25 14.44
CA ASN A 137 -3.35 13.12 15.02
C ASN A 137 -3.91 14.20 15.95
N GLN A 138 -5.23 14.41 15.96
CA GLN A 138 -5.92 15.32 16.86
C GLN A 138 -6.52 14.61 18.10
N ASP A 139 -6.41 13.28 18.20
CA ASP A 139 -6.89 12.57 19.38
C ASP A 139 -5.92 12.80 20.57
N PRO A 140 -6.33 13.52 21.63
CA PRO A 140 -5.47 13.81 22.77
C PRO A 140 -5.11 12.55 23.58
N LYS A 141 -5.80 11.43 23.36
CA LYS A 141 -5.54 10.16 24.02
C LYS A 141 -4.62 9.24 23.23
N LEU A 142 -4.26 9.62 22.00
CA LEU A 142 -3.35 8.81 21.19
C LEU A 142 -1.97 8.79 21.86
N PRO A 143 -1.43 7.62 22.22
CA PRO A 143 -0.20 7.54 23.01
C PRO A 143 1.07 7.76 22.17
N CYS A 144 0.92 7.99 20.86
CA CYS A 144 2.01 8.21 19.92
C CYS A 144 1.64 9.27 18.90
N GLN A 145 2.65 9.83 18.21
CA GLN A 145 2.44 10.74 17.09
C GLN A 145 2.22 9.97 15.79
N ILE A 146 1.30 10.44 14.95
CA ILE A 146 1.18 9.95 13.57
C ILE A 146 2.23 10.66 12.73
N ILE A 147 3.30 9.96 12.35
CA ILE A 147 4.48 10.55 11.68
C ILE A 147 4.15 11.34 10.41
N LEU A 148 3.05 11.01 9.72
CA LEU A 148 2.58 11.79 8.56
C LEU A 148 2.27 13.25 8.92
N ALA A 149 1.77 13.52 10.13
CA ALA A 149 1.54 14.90 10.59
C ALA A 149 2.85 15.68 10.73
N ASP A 150 3.95 15.02 11.10
CA ASP A 150 5.25 15.67 11.24
C ASP A 150 5.90 16.01 9.89
N LEU A 151 5.49 15.34 8.82
CA LEU A 151 5.96 15.60 7.46
C LEU A 151 5.22 16.77 6.79
N TRP A 152 4.14 17.28 7.40
CA TRP A 152 3.43 18.45 6.92
C TRP A 152 4.30 19.73 7.01
N PRO A 153 4.20 20.68 6.05
CA PRO A 153 4.90 21.95 6.12
C PRO A 153 4.65 22.70 7.43
N LYS A 154 5.74 23.08 8.13
CA LYS A 154 5.68 23.63 9.50
C LYS A 154 5.10 25.05 9.57
N ASP A 155 5.12 25.77 8.46
CA ASP A 155 4.57 27.12 8.29
C ASP A 155 3.08 27.12 7.92
N LYS A 156 2.45 25.94 7.83
CA LYS A 156 1.06 25.76 7.41
C LYS A 156 0.25 25.05 8.51
N PRO A 157 -1.06 25.34 8.65
CA PRO A 157 -1.91 24.58 9.55
C PRO A 157 -2.01 23.13 9.10
N VAL A 158 -1.80 22.20 10.04
CA VAL A 158 -1.88 20.76 9.77
C VAL A 158 -3.35 20.32 9.81
N PRO A 159 -3.87 19.65 8.76
CA PRO A 159 -5.22 19.09 8.79
C PRO A 159 -5.34 17.95 9.81
N GLU A 160 -6.57 17.54 10.11
CA GLU A 160 -6.77 16.25 10.80
C GLU A 160 -6.28 15.13 9.87
N ILE A 161 -5.26 14.38 10.28
CA ILE A 161 -4.82 13.18 9.57
C ILE A 161 -5.37 11.99 10.32
N VAL A 162 -6.25 11.25 9.65
CA VAL A 162 -6.91 10.05 10.19
C VAL A 162 -6.45 8.83 9.41
N VAL A 163 -5.89 7.86 10.09
CA VAL A 163 -5.51 6.56 9.52
C VAL A 163 -6.58 5.55 9.92
N LYS A 164 -7.13 4.83 8.94
CA LYS A 164 -8.19 3.83 9.13
C LYS A 164 -7.93 2.59 8.31
N TYR A 165 -8.40 1.43 8.77
CA TYR A 165 -8.30 0.20 8.01
C TYR A 165 -9.47 -0.75 8.32
N PRO A 166 -9.97 -1.54 7.34
CA PRO A 166 -9.58 -1.57 5.93
C PRO A 166 -10.40 -0.61 5.05
N HIS A 167 -11.33 0.16 5.62
CA HIS A 167 -12.26 0.95 4.83
C HIS A 167 -12.67 2.28 5.50
N HIS A 168 -13.24 3.17 4.69
CA HIS A 168 -13.82 4.43 5.14
C HIS A 168 -15.21 4.62 4.54
N LEU A 169 -16.20 4.87 5.39
CA LEU A 169 -17.54 5.24 4.98
C LEU A 169 -17.74 6.75 5.11
N ALA A 170 -17.89 7.44 3.97
CA ALA A 170 -18.18 8.87 3.92
C ALA A 170 -19.67 9.12 3.72
N LYS A 171 -20.24 10.05 4.49
CA LYS A 171 -21.60 10.57 4.28
C LYS A 171 -21.51 11.97 3.66
N VAL A 172 -21.78 12.04 2.37
CA VAL A 172 -21.71 13.28 1.59
C VAL A 172 -23.11 13.90 1.53
N THR A 173 -23.23 15.15 1.96
CA THR A 173 -24.50 15.90 1.95
C THR A 173 -24.50 16.88 0.79
N SER A 174 -25.60 16.92 0.04
CA SER A 174 -25.82 17.89 -1.04
C SER A 174 -26.51 19.15 -0.51
N ASP A 175 -26.46 20.24 -1.29
CA ASP A 175 -27.03 21.55 -0.96
C ASP A 175 -28.52 21.51 -0.58
N ASN A 176 -29.27 20.56 -1.14
CA ASN A 176 -30.69 20.37 -0.86
C ASN A 176 -30.98 19.55 0.42
N GLY A 177 -29.95 19.22 1.21
CA GLY A 177 -30.06 18.45 2.45
C GLY A 177 -30.16 16.92 2.27
N SER A 178 -30.22 16.42 1.03
CA SER A 178 -30.09 14.98 0.75
C SER A 178 -28.66 14.50 0.99
N TYR A 179 -28.48 13.19 1.19
CA TYR A 179 -27.15 12.63 1.42
C TYR A 179 -26.96 11.29 0.70
N GLN A 180 -25.70 10.97 0.40
CA GLN A 180 -25.26 9.70 -0.15
C GLN A 180 -24.13 9.11 0.71
N TYR A 181 -24.03 7.79 0.70
CA TYR A 181 -22.98 7.04 1.36
C TYR A 181 -21.99 6.51 0.33
N TYR A 182 -20.70 6.72 0.58
CA TYR A 182 -19.61 6.20 -0.24
C TYR A 182 -18.69 5.35 0.63
N LEU A 183 -18.54 4.07 0.26
CA LEU A 183 -17.61 3.15 0.90
C LEU A 183 -16.31 3.11 0.08
N PHE A 184 -15.21 3.52 0.70
CA PHE A 184 -13.87 3.45 0.13
C PHE A 184 -13.14 2.25 0.71
N THR A 185 -12.63 1.40 -0.17
CA THR A 185 -11.77 0.26 0.15
C THR A 185 -10.75 0.10 -0.97
N HIS A 186 -9.53 -0.31 -0.63
CA HIS A 186 -8.47 -0.53 -1.62
C HIS A 186 -8.61 -1.87 -2.36
N GLY A 187 -9.50 -2.77 -1.91
CA GLY A 187 -9.89 -3.98 -2.65
C GLY A 187 -8.95 -5.18 -2.49
N HIS A 188 -7.63 -5.00 -2.42
CA HIS A 188 -6.67 -6.11 -2.26
C HIS A 188 -6.89 -6.95 -1.00
N PHE A 189 -7.49 -6.34 0.04
CA PHE A 189 -7.92 -7.03 1.25
C PHE A 189 -8.88 -8.21 0.99
N LEU A 190 -9.69 -8.13 -0.06
CA LEU A 190 -10.70 -9.15 -0.39
C LEU A 190 -10.28 -10.07 -1.54
N GLU A 191 -9.09 -9.91 -2.12
CA GLU A 191 -8.64 -10.70 -3.27
C GLU A 191 -8.01 -12.04 -2.87
N ASP A 192 -8.26 -13.07 -3.67
CA ASP A 192 -7.77 -14.43 -3.42
C ASP A 192 -6.24 -14.53 -3.32
N MET A 193 -5.52 -13.67 -4.05
CA MET A 193 -4.05 -13.65 -4.03
C MET A 193 -3.49 -13.28 -2.66
N PHE A 194 -4.21 -12.49 -1.88
CA PHE A 194 -3.81 -12.05 -0.54
C PHE A 194 -4.38 -12.94 0.57
N LYS A 195 -5.10 -14.00 0.19
CA LYS A 195 -5.73 -14.98 1.08
C LYS A 195 -5.10 -16.39 1.00
N PRO A 196 -3.76 -16.56 0.95
CA PRO A 196 -3.18 -17.89 0.78
C PRO A 196 -3.43 -18.82 1.99
N VAL A 197 -3.73 -18.26 3.16
CA VAL A 197 -4.09 -19.04 4.35
C VAL A 197 -5.50 -19.64 4.21
N ASN A 198 -6.38 -19.08 3.36
CA ASN A 198 -7.72 -19.61 3.12
C ASN A 198 -7.70 -21.01 2.49
N PHE A 199 -6.60 -21.40 1.85
CA PHE A 199 -6.42 -22.79 1.40
C PHE A 199 -6.26 -23.79 2.56
N ILE A 200 -5.96 -23.31 3.77
CA ILE A 200 -5.83 -24.10 5.00
C ILE A 200 -7.09 -23.95 5.86
N ILE A 201 -7.56 -22.72 6.05
CA ILE A 201 -8.72 -22.38 6.87
C ILE A 201 -9.42 -21.12 6.34
N ASP A 202 -10.72 -21.22 6.08
CA ASP A 202 -11.52 -20.06 5.69
C ASP A 202 -11.76 -19.14 6.90
N PRO A 203 -11.59 -17.81 6.75
CA PRO A 203 -11.89 -16.87 7.83
C PRO A 203 -13.40 -16.82 8.05
N ALA A 204 -13.83 -16.90 9.31
CA ALA A 204 -15.22 -16.80 9.68
C ALA A 204 -15.72 -15.35 9.65
N HIS A 205 -14.86 -14.40 10.03
CA HIS A 205 -15.17 -12.98 10.21
C HIS A 205 -14.07 -12.06 9.65
N LEU A 206 -14.35 -10.75 9.59
CA LEU A 206 -13.45 -9.77 8.97
C LEU A 206 -12.12 -9.64 9.73
N GLU A 207 -12.19 -9.82 11.03
CA GLU A 207 -11.07 -9.86 11.98
C GLU A 207 -10.11 -11.00 11.65
N GLU A 208 -10.62 -12.20 11.42
CA GLU A 208 -9.79 -13.33 11.00
C GLU A 208 -9.21 -13.12 9.60
N LEU A 209 -9.97 -12.48 8.70
CA LEU A 209 -9.47 -12.16 7.38
C LEU A 209 -8.29 -11.17 7.46
N GLU A 210 -8.37 -10.12 8.26
CA GLU A 210 -7.22 -9.23 8.50
C GLU A 210 -6.06 -9.97 9.14
N ALA A 211 -6.32 -10.78 10.17
CA ALA A 211 -5.31 -11.60 10.82
C ALA A 211 -4.51 -12.47 9.85
N PHE A 212 -5.22 -13.14 8.94
CA PHE A 212 -4.63 -14.07 7.97
C PHE A 212 -3.89 -13.32 6.87
N ASN A 213 -4.49 -12.23 6.36
CA ASN A 213 -3.87 -11.39 5.35
C ASN A 213 -2.60 -10.71 5.89
N ASN A 214 -2.62 -10.22 7.13
CA ASN A 214 -1.50 -9.53 7.76
C ASN A 214 -0.20 -10.36 7.74
N LEU A 215 -0.28 -11.67 8.02
CA LEU A 215 0.89 -12.55 7.92
C LEU A 215 1.51 -12.52 6.52
N TRP A 216 0.67 -12.55 5.49
CA TRP A 216 1.10 -12.54 4.11
C TRP A 216 1.66 -11.18 3.69
N LEU A 217 0.94 -10.10 4.01
CA LEU A 217 1.32 -8.72 3.69
C LEU A 217 2.65 -8.33 4.36
N GLU A 218 2.82 -8.58 5.65
CA GLU A 218 4.06 -8.23 6.34
C GLU A 218 5.25 -9.06 5.84
N ALA A 219 5.06 -10.36 5.64
CA ALA A 219 6.15 -11.23 5.19
C ALA A 219 6.57 -10.92 3.75
N ILE A 220 5.60 -10.81 2.83
CA ILE A 220 5.86 -10.75 1.40
C ILE A 220 5.96 -9.32 0.90
N ASP A 221 4.99 -8.48 1.24
CA ASP A 221 4.94 -7.13 0.71
C ASP A 221 5.91 -6.22 1.44
N TYR A 222 6.14 -6.37 2.75
CA TYR A 222 7.11 -5.52 3.47
C TYR A 222 8.51 -6.17 3.64
N HIS A 223 8.60 -7.26 4.40
CA HIS A 223 9.90 -7.80 4.86
C HIS A 223 10.78 -8.35 3.75
N LEU A 224 10.22 -9.00 2.72
CA LEU A 224 11.02 -9.47 1.58
C LEU A 224 11.73 -8.31 0.88
N GLY A 225 11.07 -7.16 0.71
CA GLY A 225 11.65 -5.98 0.10
C GLY A 225 12.63 -5.20 0.98
N HIS A 226 12.72 -5.55 2.27
CA HIS A 226 13.63 -4.94 3.25
C HIS A 226 14.73 -5.88 3.76
N SER A 227 14.86 -7.06 3.15
CA SER A 227 15.78 -8.13 3.56
C SER A 227 17.21 -8.00 3.00
N GLY A 228 17.64 -6.78 2.66
CA GLY A 228 18.98 -6.46 2.17
C GLY A 228 19.32 -7.16 0.85
N ARG A 229 20.37 -8.00 0.81
CA ARG A 229 20.77 -8.67 -0.45
C ARG A 229 19.67 -9.54 -1.07
N LEU A 230 18.72 -10.01 -0.26
CA LEU A 230 17.56 -10.75 -0.76
C LEU A 230 16.56 -9.80 -1.43
N SER A 231 16.35 -8.58 -0.92
CA SER A 231 15.47 -7.59 -1.56
C SER A 231 15.98 -7.18 -2.94
N ASP A 232 17.29 -7.11 -3.16
CA ASP A 232 17.87 -6.85 -4.49
C ASP A 232 17.42 -7.91 -5.51
N ARG A 233 17.40 -9.18 -5.11
CA ARG A 233 16.94 -10.29 -5.96
C ARG A 233 15.44 -10.25 -6.20
N VAL A 234 14.66 -9.84 -5.20
CA VAL A 234 13.21 -9.66 -5.34
C VAL A 234 12.93 -8.51 -6.31
N ARG A 235 13.61 -7.36 -6.19
CA ARG A 235 13.48 -6.22 -7.11
C ARG A 235 13.85 -6.60 -8.54
N GLU A 236 14.95 -7.34 -8.75
CA GLU A 236 15.33 -7.89 -10.06
C GLU A 236 14.22 -8.77 -10.64
N LEU A 237 13.65 -9.68 -9.85
CA LEU A 237 12.58 -10.58 -10.28
C LEU A 237 11.28 -9.83 -10.61
N VAL A 238 10.86 -8.91 -9.75
CA VAL A 238 9.68 -8.06 -9.96
C VAL A 238 9.87 -7.16 -11.17
N GLY A 239 11.05 -6.57 -11.35
CA GLY A 239 11.40 -5.80 -12.54
C GLY A 239 11.31 -6.65 -13.81
N GLY A 240 11.85 -7.88 -13.78
CA GLY A 240 11.70 -8.84 -14.87
C GLY A 240 10.25 -9.23 -15.14
N TYR A 241 9.43 -9.39 -14.08
CA TYR A 241 8.00 -9.68 -14.19
C TYR A 241 7.22 -8.53 -14.83
N LYS A 242 7.49 -7.28 -14.44
CA LYS A 242 6.86 -6.07 -15.01
C LYS A 242 7.17 -5.89 -16.50
N LYS A 243 8.35 -6.31 -16.96
CA LYS A 243 8.69 -6.36 -18.40
C LYS A 243 7.95 -7.46 -19.16
N GLY A 244 7.41 -8.46 -18.45
CA GLY A 244 6.57 -9.53 -18.98
C GLY A 244 7.28 -10.56 -19.85
N GLY A 245 6.52 -11.59 -20.23
CA GLY A 245 6.91 -12.52 -21.31
C GLY A 245 8.12 -13.44 -21.01
N LYS A 246 9.09 -13.44 -21.93
CA LYS A 246 10.27 -14.34 -21.88
C LYS A 246 11.29 -13.91 -20.82
N GLU A 247 11.39 -12.62 -20.53
CA GLU A 247 12.37 -12.06 -19.58
C GLU A 247 12.00 -12.44 -18.15
N ALA A 248 10.74 -12.25 -17.76
CA ALA A 248 10.18 -12.73 -16.49
C ALA A 248 10.45 -14.23 -16.26
N LYS A 249 10.16 -15.07 -17.27
CA LYS A 249 10.43 -16.52 -17.23
C LYS A 249 11.91 -16.84 -17.06
N ARG A 250 12.79 -16.06 -17.69
CA ARG A 250 14.24 -16.25 -17.60
C ARG A 250 14.75 -15.92 -16.20
N GLU A 251 14.31 -14.81 -15.61
CA GLU A 251 14.73 -14.41 -14.26
C GLU A 251 14.20 -15.37 -13.19
N VAL A 252 12.93 -15.76 -13.27
CA VAL A 252 12.36 -16.80 -12.38
C VAL A 252 13.13 -18.11 -12.52
N LYS A 253 13.46 -18.54 -13.74
CA LYS A 253 14.22 -19.78 -13.97
C LYS A 253 15.63 -19.70 -13.37
N LYS A 254 16.35 -18.60 -13.56
CA LYS A 254 17.68 -18.37 -12.96
C LYS A 254 17.62 -18.45 -11.44
N LEU A 255 16.62 -17.81 -10.83
CA LEU A 255 16.45 -17.84 -9.38
C LEU A 255 16.18 -19.26 -8.87
N MET A 256 15.29 -20.01 -9.54
CA MET A 256 15.00 -21.40 -9.17
C MET A 256 16.22 -22.32 -9.34
N GLU A 257 17.05 -22.11 -10.36
CA GLU A 257 18.32 -22.84 -10.54
C GLU A 257 19.32 -22.50 -9.42
N LEU A 258 19.38 -21.23 -8.98
CA LEU A 258 20.20 -20.80 -7.85
C LEU A 258 19.71 -21.43 -6.54
N ILE A 259 18.41 -21.40 -6.26
CA ILE A 259 17.79 -22.04 -5.09
C ILE A 259 18.13 -23.53 -5.10
N TYR A 260 17.87 -24.21 -6.22
CA TYR A 260 18.15 -25.64 -6.39
C TYR A 260 19.62 -25.97 -6.13
N SER A 261 20.55 -25.24 -6.74
CA SER A 261 21.99 -25.50 -6.58
C SER A 261 22.47 -25.28 -5.14
N ASN A 262 21.97 -24.23 -4.48
CA ASN A 262 22.28 -23.94 -3.08
C ASN A 262 21.69 -24.98 -2.13
N PHE A 263 20.44 -25.40 -2.31
CA PHE A 263 19.82 -26.46 -1.51
C PHE A 263 20.55 -27.79 -1.67
N LYS A 264 20.84 -28.19 -2.91
CA LYS A 264 21.61 -29.41 -3.21
C LYS A 264 22.97 -29.39 -2.51
N LYS A 265 23.69 -28.27 -2.58
CA LYS A 265 25.03 -28.11 -1.98
C LYS A 265 24.97 -28.10 -0.46
N LYS A 266 24.07 -27.32 0.15
CA LYS A 266 23.99 -27.14 1.61
C LYS A 266 23.45 -28.38 2.32
N LEU A 267 22.38 -28.98 1.80
CA LEU A 267 21.73 -30.13 2.44
C LEU A 267 22.33 -31.47 2.01
N LYS A 268 23.40 -31.46 1.19
CA LYS A 268 24.06 -32.66 0.65
C LYS A 268 23.05 -33.69 0.12
N LEU A 269 22.05 -33.20 -0.61
CA LEU A 269 20.90 -34.00 -1.01
C LEU A 269 21.33 -35.16 -1.92
N ARG A 270 20.83 -36.36 -1.61
CA ARG A 270 21.02 -37.55 -2.44
C ARG A 270 20.20 -37.42 -3.74
N TRP A 271 20.61 -38.18 -4.76
CA TRP A 271 20.03 -38.14 -6.10
C TRP A 271 18.48 -38.17 -6.16
N PRO A 272 17.76 -39.04 -5.43
CA PRO A 272 16.29 -39.09 -5.56
C PRO A 272 15.60 -37.82 -5.04
N ILE A 273 16.06 -37.28 -3.90
CA ILE A 273 15.53 -36.05 -3.30
C ILE A 273 15.84 -34.84 -4.21
N THR A 274 17.01 -34.86 -4.84
CA THR A 274 17.44 -33.81 -5.76
C THR A 274 16.55 -33.77 -7.02
N CYS A 275 16.18 -34.93 -7.56
CA CYS A 275 15.26 -35.02 -8.70
C CYS A 275 13.86 -34.50 -8.35
N LEU A 276 13.33 -34.86 -7.17
CA LEU A 276 12.04 -34.37 -6.68
C LEU A 276 12.03 -32.85 -6.47
N LEU A 277 13.09 -32.29 -5.85
CA LEU A 277 13.24 -30.85 -5.66
C LEU A 277 13.24 -30.11 -7.01
N LYS A 278 14.03 -30.61 -7.98
CA LYS A 278 14.08 -30.02 -9.32
C LYS A 278 12.73 -30.09 -10.03
N TRP A 279 12.04 -31.22 -9.91
CA TRP A 279 10.73 -31.42 -10.51
C TRP A 279 9.67 -30.48 -9.90
N GLY A 280 9.62 -30.36 -8.57
CA GLY A 280 8.74 -29.44 -7.86
C GLY A 280 8.98 -27.98 -8.25
N LEU A 281 10.24 -27.53 -8.27
CA LEU A 281 10.58 -26.18 -8.70
C LEU A 281 10.20 -25.93 -10.17
N CYS A 282 10.45 -26.88 -11.08
CA CYS A 282 10.02 -26.78 -12.47
C CYS A 282 8.49 -26.75 -12.63
N TRP A 283 7.76 -27.48 -11.78
CA TRP A 283 6.29 -27.48 -11.77
C TRP A 283 5.74 -26.12 -11.32
N ILE A 284 6.31 -25.52 -10.27
CA ILE A 284 5.96 -24.17 -9.80
C ILE A 284 6.16 -23.14 -10.93
N VAL A 285 7.29 -23.18 -11.65
CA VAL A 285 7.54 -22.25 -12.77
C VAL A 285 6.55 -22.45 -13.92
N LYS A 286 6.15 -23.70 -14.20
CA LYS A 286 5.16 -24.00 -15.25
C LYS A 286 3.74 -23.58 -14.87
N LYS A 287 3.38 -23.67 -13.59
CA LYS A 287 2.06 -23.26 -13.07
C LYS A 287 1.98 -21.78 -12.73
N SER A 288 3.10 -21.08 -12.57
CA SER A 288 3.10 -19.64 -12.37
C SER A 288 2.39 -18.97 -13.56
N PRO A 289 1.35 -18.15 -13.33
CA PRO A 289 0.59 -17.47 -14.36
C PRO A 289 1.40 -16.34 -15.01
N LEU A 290 2.57 -16.66 -15.56
CA LEU A 290 3.47 -15.77 -16.31
C LEU A 290 2.92 -15.44 -17.72
N LYS A 291 1.61 -15.63 -17.92
CA LYS A 291 0.91 -15.42 -19.18
C LYS A 291 -0.33 -14.57 -18.93
N LYS A 292 -0.12 -13.30 -18.60
CA LYS A 292 -1.02 -12.23 -19.03
C LYS A 292 -0.14 -11.08 -19.54
N ARG A 293 -0.29 -10.75 -20.82
CA ARG A 293 -0.23 -9.34 -21.22
C ARG A 293 -1.27 -8.67 -20.34
N VAL A 294 -0.84 -7.75 -19.49
CA VAL A 294 -1.78 -6.73 -19.06
C VAL A 294 -1.81 -5.76 -20.22
N ASP A 295 -2.79 -5.92 -21.11
CA ASP A 295 -3.13 -4.89 -22.08
C ASP A 295 -3.74 -3.72 -21.28
N TYR A 296 -2.90 -2.96 -20.57
CA TYR A 296 -3.22 -1.58 -20.22
C TYR A 296 -3.05 -0.77 -21.51
N LEU A 297 -4.12 -0.09 -21.94
CA LEU A 297 -4.28 0.74 -23.15
C LEU A 297 -4.97 0.08 -24.35
N GLU A 298 -6.23 -0.33 -24.18
CA GLU A 298 -7.28 -0.01 -25.17
C GLU A 298 -8.62 0.23 -24.45
N PHE A 299 -8.68 1.28 -23.62
CA PHE A 299 -9.96 1.97 -23.47
C PHE A 299 -10.17 2.75 -24.76
N ARG A 300 -10.82 2.08 -25.72
CA ARG A 300 -11.41 2.73 -26.89
C ARG A 300 -12.22 3.91 -26.38
N LEU A 301 -11.73 5.11 -26.70
CA LEU A 301 -12.56 6.24 -27.06
C LEU A 301 -13.60 5.74 -28.08
N MET A 302 -14.74 5.24 -27.59
CA MET A 302 -15.93 5.17 -28.41
C MET A 302 -16.43 6.60 -28.56
N LYS A 303 -15.97 7.19 -29.68
CA LYS A 303 -16.62 8.23 -30.47
C LYS A 303 -18.05 8.53 -30.01
N SER A 304 -18.24 9.59 -29.25
CA SER A 304 -19.43 10.42 -29.34
C SER A 304 -19.06 11.73 -30.04
N SER A 305 -18.96 11.67 -31.37
CA SER A 305 -19.21 12.84 -32.20
C SER A 305 -20.13 12.43 -33.34
N ASN A 306 -21.30 13.08 -33.37
CA ASN A 306 -22.19 13.28 -34.50
C ASN A 306 -22.97 12.06 -35.02
N ARG A 307 -24.26 11.98 -34.64
CA ARG A 307 -25.40 12.18 -35.56
C ARG A 307 -26.74 12.14 -34.79
N ALA A 308 -27.58 13.13 -35.11
CA ALA A 308 -28.97 13.41 -34.70
C ALA A 308 -29.14 14.04 -33.32
#